data_AF-A0A955SHH3-F1
#
_entry.id   AF-A0A955SHH3-F1
#
_cell.length_a   1.000
_cell.length_b   1.000
_cell.length_c   1.000
_cell.angle_alpha   90.00
_cell.angle_beta   90.00
_cell.angle_gamma   90.00
#
_symmetry.space_group_name_H-M   'P 1'
#
loop_
_entity.id
_entity.type
_entity.pdbx_description
1 polymer ?
#
loop_
_entity_poly.entity_id
_entity_poly.type
_entity_poly.pdbx_seq_one_letter_code
_entity_poly.pdbx_strand_id
1 'polypeptide(L)'
;YRGGLFLADWTFGRIYFCPLKRKGSTYQSKPEIFLQSLGSNGFAPTDLAVHPGTGDLYVSIGGRGTRGAVYRVRYVGPDKHGPGNAKSTESTPLAGRLESIVETLPGQSSSDELNKVIIENWSSPDRKIRQTVSHLIKKSNPGFSLILVDTLDSATAAITLAWGSYVNHPELAADLLKSVLARTDSNELKTDCVRLFQILLGDVMAKDAENTVWEGYSKRGPSKIPQEKEEEVFASVKNLFPTGNQNLDYEIARAFGMVRSDDPEILESLTRLVV
;
A
#
# COMPACT_ATOMS: atom_id res chain seq x y z
N TYR A 1 -11.82 -1.36 26.49
CA TYR A 1 -11.24 -1.51 25.14
C TYR A 1 -12.04 -2.55 24.36
N ARG A 2 -12.72 -2.16 23.28
CA ARG A 2 -13.56 -3.01 22.40
C ARG A 2 -13.52 -2.46 20.98
N GLY A 3 -13.73 -3.31 19.96
CA GLY A 3 -13.82 -2.88 18.56
C GLY A 3 -12.54 -2.22 18.03
N GLY A 4 -11.38 -2.69 18.50
CA GLY A 4 -10.08 -2.14 18.15
C GLY A 4 -9.03 -3.24 17.99
N LEU A 5 -7.84 -2.84 17.50
CA LEU A 5 -6.66 -3.70 17.42
C LEU A 5 -5.70 -3.38 18.56
N PHE A 6 -5.04 -4.40 19.11
CA PHE A 6 -3.87 -4.19 19.95
C PHE A 6 -2.60 -4.39 19.13
N LEU A 7 -1.61 -3.51 19.29
CA LEU A 7 -0.32 -3.58 18.60
C LEU A 7 0.80 -3.70 19.63
N ALA A 8 1.65 -4.71 19.48
CA ALA A 8 2.84 -4.90 20.30
C ALA A 8 4.03 -4.17 19.66
N ASP A 9 4.59 -3.20 20.39
CA ASP A 9 5.82 -2.49 20.05
C ASP A 9 6.94 -3.02 20.93
N TRP A 10 7.70 -3.95 20.37
CA TRP A 10 8.83 -4.60 21.03
C TRP A 10 9.95 -3.60 21.33
N THR A 11 10.24 -2.68 20.41
CA THR A 11 11.36 -1.74 20.48
C THR A 11 11.24 -0.79 21.66
N PHE A 12 10.05 -0.21 21.85
CA PHE A 12 9.82 0.76 22.92
C PHE A 12 9.09 0.18 24.12
N GLY A 13 8.76 -1.11 24.08
CA GLY A 13 8.07 -1.79 25.15
C GLY A 13 6.70 -1.22 25.45
N ARG A 14 5.85 -1.17 24.42
CA ARG A 14 4.50 -0.63 24.52
C ARG A 14 3.49 -1.56 23.88
N ILE A 15 2.29 -1.56 24.43
CA ILE A 15 1.11 -2.05 23.72
C ILE A 15 0.25 -0.85 23.41
N TYR A 16 -0.06 -0.65 22.14
CA TYR A 16 -1.03 0.35 21.71
C TYR A 16 -2.40 -0.29 21.54
N PHE A 17 -3.45 0.45 21.88
CA PHE A 17 -4.79 0.16 21.43
C PHE A 17 -5.16 1.11 20.29
N CYS A 18 -5.68 0.53 19.21
CA CYS A 18 -6.11 1.23 18.02
C CYS A 18 -7.64 1.05 17.87
N PRO A 19 -8.46 2.00 18.36
CA PRO A 19 -9.90 1.94 18.11
C PRO A 19 -10.16 2.01 16.60
N LEU A 20 -10.91 1.06 16.04
CA LEU A 20 -11.17 1.04 14.62
C LEU A 20 -12.42 1.87 14.30
N LYS A 21 -12.25 2.88 13.44
CA LYS A 21 -13.36 3.60 12.81
C LYS A 21 -13.32 3.32 11.32
N ARG A 22 -14.41 2.81 10.74
CA ARG A 22 -14.48 2.57 9.29
C ARG A 22 -14.22 3.86 8.52
N LYS A 23 -13.42 3.77 7.47
CA LYS A 23 -13.17 4.82 6.48
C LYS A 23 -13.09 4.16 5.10
N GLY A 24 -14.20 4.20 4.37
CA GLY A 24 -14.35 3.42 3.13
C GLY A 24 -14.22 1.91 3.41
N SER A 25 -13.41 1.24 2.60
CA SER A 25 -13.02 -0.16 2.69
C SER A 25 -11.99 -0.47 3.78
N THR A 26 -11.40 0.57 4.40
CA THR A 26 -10.36 0.44 5.42
C THR A 26 -10.85 0.98 6.78
N TYR A 27 -9.95 1.03 7.75
CA TYR A 27 -10.17 1.62 9.06
C TYR A 27 -9.16 2.73 9.31
N GLN A 28 -9.61 3.79 9.99
CA GLN A 28 -8.74 4.80 10.57
C GLN A 28 -8.72 4.62 12.08
N SER A 29 -7.57 4.87 12.68
CA SER A 29 -7.40 4.83 14.13
C SER A 29 -6.51 5.97 14.60
N LYS A 30 -6.70 6.38 15.87
CA LYS A 30 -5.75 7.18 16.62
C LYS A 30 -5.20 6.26 17.72
N PRO A 31 -3.99 5.69 17.54
CA PRO A 31 -3.41 4.80 18.53
C PRO A 31 -3.25 5.50 19.88
N GLU A 32 -3.54 4.79 20.96
CA GLU A 32 -3.28 5.21 22.34
C GLU A 32 -2.47 4.15 23.07
N ILE A 33 -1.63 4.58 24.01
CA ILE A 33 -0.87 3.63 24.83
C ILE A 33 -1.84 2.93 25.77
N PHE A 34 -1.98 1.63 25.59
CA PHE A 34 -2.80 0.77 26.43
C PHE A 34 -2.01 0.29 27.65
N LEU A 35 -0.76 -0.15 27.43
CA LEU A 35 0.11 -0.68 28.48
C LEU A 35 1.57 -0.39 28.14
N GLN A 36 2.35 0.02 29.15
CA GLN A 36 3.79 0.26 29.04
C GLN A 36 4.47 -0.09 30.37
N SER A 37 5.78 -0.33 30.35
CA SER A 37 6.53 -0.45 31.59
C SER A 37 6.63 0.90 32.32
N LEU A 38 6.76 0.82 33.65
CA LEU A 38 7.18 1.92 34.48
C LEU A 38 8.66 1.72 34.83
N GLY A 39 9.49 2.74 34.59
CA GLY A 39 10.92 2.71 34.88
C GLY A 39 11.73 1.85 33.91
N SER A 40 12.80 1.23 34.40
CA SER A 40 13.79 0.49 33.60
C SER A 40 13.49 -1.00 33.42
N ASN A 41 12.34 -1.48 33.88
CA ASN A 41 11.96 -2.87 33.70
C ASN A 41 11.65 -3.12 32.22
N GLY A 42 12.43 -4.01 31.60
CA GLY A 42 12.22 -4.42 30.22
C GLY A 42 10.84 -5.05 30.07
N PHE A 43 10.01 -4.46 29.23
CA PHE A 43 8.71 -4.99 28.85
C PHE A 43 8.71 -5.08 27.33
N ALA A 44 9.07 -6.24 26.80
CA ALA A 44 9.24 -6.44 25.37
C ALA A 44 8.11 -7.34 24.86
N PRO A 45 6.91 -6.79 24.57
CA PRO A 45 5.76 -7.58 24.16
C PRO A 45 6.05 -8.28 22.83
N THR A 46 5.84 -9.58 22.80
CA THR A 46 6.12 -10.44 21.63
C THR A 46 4.86 -11.00 20.99
N ASP A 47 3.78 -11.19 21.76
CA ASP A 47 2.51 -11.68 21.24
C ASP A 47 1.33 -11.28 22.14
N LEU A 48 0.14 -11.20 21.56
CA LEU A 48 -1.10 -10.75 22.19
C LEU A 48 -2.28 -11.64 21.78
N ALA A 49 -3.05 -12.11 22.75
CA ALA A 49 -4.26 -12.89 22.48
C ALA A 49 -5.42 -12.45 23.39
N VAL A 50 -6.59 -12.18 22.80
CA VAL A 50 -7.82 -11.91 23.54
C VAL A 50 -8.59 -13.21 23.71
N HIS A 51 -8.87 -13.59 24.96
CA HIS A 51 -9.67 -14.77 25.23
C HIS A 51 -11.11 -14.56 24.75
N PRO A 52 -11.67 -15.44 23.90
CA PRO A 52 -12.96 -15.21 23.23
C PRO A 52 -14.16 -15.17 24.20
N GLY A 53 -14.13 -15.96 25.27
CA GLY A 53 -15.17 -15.98 26.30
C GLY A 53 -15.07 -14.83 27.32
N THR A 54 -13.93 -14.65 27.98
CA THR A 54 -13.77 -13.67 29.06
C THR A 54 -13.40 -12.26 28.59
N GLY A 55 -12.87 -12.12 27.37
CA GLY A 55 -12.29 -10.85 26.90
C GLY A 55 -10.98 -10.45 27.58
N ASP A 56 -10.39 -11.32 28.41
CA ASP A 56 -9.08 -11.07 29.02
C ASP A 56 -8.00 -11.01 27.93
N LEU A 57 -7.08 -10.05 28.04
CA LEU A 57 -5.93 -9.95 27.14
C LEU A 57 -4.74 -10.67 27.77
N TYR A 58 -4.17 -11.62 27.04
CA TYR A 58 -2.92 -12.29 27.38
C TYR A 58 -1.78 -11.67 26.58
N VAL A 59 -0.65 -11.42 27.26
CA VAL A 59 0.53 -10.78 26.68
C VAL A 59 1.73 -11.66 26.96
N SER A 60 2.44 -12.12 25.93
CA SER A 60 3.78 -12.67 26.11
C SER A 60 4.82 -11.57 26.02
N ILE A 61 5.86 -11.67 26.84
CA ILE A 61 7.05 -10.82 26.73
C ILE A 61 8.30 -11.68 26.60
N GLY A 62 9.30 -11.14 25.92
CA GLY A 62 10.61 -11.79 25.84
C GLY A 62 11.48 -11.24 24.72
N GLY A 63 12.69 -11.79 24.67
CA GLY A 63 13.76 -11.34 23.80
C GLY A 63 15.04 -12.09 24.13
N ARG A 64 16.03 -12.03 23.24
CA ARG A 64 17.30 -12.75 23.43
C ARG A 64 18.01 -12.26 24.70
N GLY A 65 18.20 -13.16 25.67
CA GLY A 65 18.88 -12.84 26.94
C GLY A 65 18.03 -12.07 27.96
N THR A 66 16.74 -11.86 27.70
CA THR A 66 15.83 -11.16 28.61
C THR A 66 14.89 -12.14 29.33
N ARG A 67 14.35 -11.74 30.47
CA ARG A 67 13.34 -12.52 31.19
C ARG A 67 12.06 -12.64 30.36
N GLY A 68 11.63 -13.88 30.09
CA GLY A 68 10.33 -14.16 29.50
C GLY A 68 9.23 -14.25 30.55
N ALA A 69 8.01 -13.82 30.20
CA ALA A 69 6.83 -13.96 31.04
C ALA A 69 5.54 -13.91 30.20
N VAL A 70 4.43 -14.37 30.80
CA VAL A 70 3.08 -14.16 30.27
C VAL A 70 2.26 -13.39 31.30
N TYR A 71 1.67 -12.28 30.88
CA TYR A 71 0.76 -11.48 31.69
C TYR A 71 -0.68 -11.73 31.27
N ARG A 72 -1.59 -11.66 32.25
CA ARG A 72 -3.04 -11.62 32.03
C ARG A 72 -3.56 -10.25 32.44
N VAL A 73 -4.13 -9.52 31.50
CA VAL A 73 -4.81 -8.25 31.74
C VAL A 73 -6.30 -8.50 31.76
N ARG A 74 -6.91 -8.21 32.91
CA ARG A 74 -8.33 -8.42 33.17
C ARG A 74 -8.99 -7.12 33.61
N TYR A 75 -10.16 -6.83 33.07
CA TYR A 75 -11.01 -5.76 33.57
C TYR A 75 -11.70 -6.20 34.88
N VAL A 76 -11.52 -5.43 35.96
CA VAL A 76 -12.07 -5.72 37.30
C VAL A 76 -13.18 -4.76 37.72
N GLY A 77 -13.55 -3.81 36.85
CA GLY A 77 -14.64 -2.88 37.12
C GLY A 77 -16.02 -3.52 36.94
N PRO A 78 -17.10 -2.83 37.37
CA PRO A 78 -18.45 -3.31 37.12
C PRO A 78 -18.67 -3.45 35.61
N ASP A 79 -19.19 -4.61 35.21
CA ASP A 79 -19.49 -4.88 33.81
C ASP A 79 -20.76 -4.12 33.39
N LYS A 80 -20.58 -2.87 32.95
CA LYS A 80 -21.68 -2.02 32.50
C LYS A 80 -22.15 -2.33 31.09
N HIS A 81 -21.45 -3.21 30.39
CA HIS A 81 -21.70 -3.53 29.00
C HIS A 81 -21.53 -5.03 28.82
N GLY A 82 -22.62 -5.80 28.74
CA GLY A 82 -22.58 -7.26 28.55
C GLY A 82 -21.71 -7.72 27.35
N PRO A 83 -21.60 -9.03 27.09
CA PRO A 83 -20.72 -9.58 26.06
C PRO A 83 -20.90 -8.79 24.76
N GLY A 84 -19.79 -8.24 24.25
CA GLY A 84 -19.81 -7.36 23.09
C GLY A 84 -20.30 -8.15 21.88
N ASN A 85 -21.59 -8.08 21.58
CA ASN A 85 -22.12 -8.58 20.34
C ASN A 85 -21.52 -7.74 19.20
N ALA A 86 -20.46 -8.25 18.58
CA ALA A 86 -20.06 -7.83 17.26
C ALA A 86 -21.18 -8.23 16.29
N LYS A 87 -22.27 -7.45 16.25
CA LYS A 87 -23.33 -7.66 15.27
C LYS A 87 -22.77 -7.32 13.90
N SER A 88 -22.41 -8.35 13.15
CA SER A 88 -22.13 -8.26 11.71
C SER A 88 -23.46 -8.11 10.97
N THR A 89 -24.08 -6.93 11.04
CA THR A 89 -25.29 -6.59 10.27
C THR A 89 -25.02 -5.62 9.13
N GLU A 90 -23.76 -5.38 8.77
CA GLU A 90 -23.43 -4.58 7.60
C GLU A 90 -23.46 -5.45 6.35
N SER A 91 -24.21 -5.00 5.34
CA SER A 91 -24.12 -5.53 3.98
C SER A 91 -22.67 -5.55 3.52
N THR A 92 -22.28 -6.54 2.72
CA THR A 92 -20.90 -6.65 2.20
C THR A 92 -20.50 -5.32 1.55
N PRO A 93 -19.43 -4.65 2.04
CA PRO A 93 -18.96 -3.40 1.47
C PRO A 93 -18.67 -3.56 -0.03
N LEU A 94 -18.79 -2.47 -0.80
CA LEU A 94 -18.55 -2.48 -2.24
C LEU A 94 -17.21 -3.13 -2.61
N ALA A 95 -16.14 -2.85 -1.87
CA ALA A 95 -14.84 -3.49 -2.06
C ALA A 95 -14.91 -5.02 -1.99
N GLY A 96 -15.60 -5.58 -0.99
CA GLY A 96 -15.77 -7.03 -0.84
C GLY A 96 -16.65 -7.64 -1.95
N ARG A 97 -17.65 -6.89 -2.44
CA ARG A 97 -18.44 -7.31 -3.61
C ARG A 97 -17.58 -7.37 -4.87
N LEU A 98 -16.75 -6.36 -5.11
CA LEU A 98 -15.83 -6.33 -6.25
C LEU A 98 -14.76 -7.42 -6.15
N GLU A 99 -14.25 -7.72 -4.95
CA GLU A 99 -13.30 -8.82 -4.73
C GLU A 99 -13.92 -10.18 -5.06
N SER A 100 -15.17 -10.42 -4.66
CA SER A 100 -15.89 -11.64 -5.03
C SER A 100 -16.07 -11.77 -6.56
N ILE A 101 -16.28 -10.66 -7.27
CA ILE A 101 -16.28 -10.65 -8.74
C ILE A 101 -14.88 -11.03 -9.26
N VAL A 102 -13.81 -10.43 -8.74
CA VAL A 102 -12.44 -10.77 -9.15
C VAL A 102 -12.14 -12.26 -8.97
N GLU A 103 -12.55 -12.86 -7.85
CA GLU A 103 -12.31 -14.27 -7.54
C GLU A 103 -13.05 -15.21 -8.51
N THR A 104 -14.28 -14.87 -8.86
CA THR A 104 -15.15 -15.72 -9.71
C THR A 104 -14.96 -15.46 -11.21
N LEU A 105 -14.41 -14.31 -11.60
CA LEU A 105 -14.22 -13.93 -13.00
C LEU A 105 -13.22 -14.87 -13.71
N PRO A 106 -13.63 -15.55 -14.80
CA PRO A 106 -12.73 -16.30 -15.67
C PRO A 106 -11.68 -15.36 -16.31
N GLY A 107 -10.51 -15.90 -16.62
CA GLY A 107 -9.48 -15.13 -17.34
C GLY A 107 -9.95 -14.74 -18.75
N GLN A 108 -9.51 -13.56 -19.20
CA GLN A 108 -9.87 -12.97 -20.50
C GLN A 108 -11.37 -12.69 -20.69
N SER A 109 -12.12 -12.55 -19.60
CA SER A 109 -13.53 -12.20 -19.65
C SER A 109 -13.75 -10.80 -20.23
N SER A 110 -14.82 -10.64 -21.00
CA SER A 110 -15.29 -9.36 -21.53
C SER A 110 -16.81 -9.36 -21.53
N SER A 111 -17.43 -8.37 -20.88
CA SER A 111 -18.89 -8.14 -20.94
C SER A 111 -19.20 -6.67 -20.69
N ASP A 112 -20.32 -6.19 -21.20
CA ASP A 112 -20.76 -4.80 -20.98
C ASP A 112 -20.96 -4.48 -19.50
N GLU A 113 -21.41 -5.46 -18.70
CA GLU A 113 -21.50 -5.32 -17.25
C GLU A 113 -20.13 -5.13 -16.60
N LEU A 114 -19.12 -5.88 -17.01
CA LEU A 114 -17.75 -5.71 -16.49
C LEU A 114 -17.21 -4.32 -16.84
N ASN A 115 -17.47 -3.85 -18.05
CA ASN A 115 -17.04 -2.54 -18.53
C ASN A 115 -17.67 -1.44 -17.67
N LYS A 116 -18.99 -1.54 -17.44
CA LYS A 116 -19.73 -0.62 -16.59
C LYS A 116 -19.19 -0.61 -15.15
N VAL A 117 -18.96 -1.80 -14.56
CA VAL A 117 -18.40 -1.92 -13.21
C VAL A 117 -17.04 -1.25 -13.09
N ILE A 118 -16.16 -1.39 -14.09
CA ILE A 118 -14.83 -0.76 -14.08
C ILE A 118 -14.96 0.76 -14.18
N ILE A 119 -15.71 1.28 -15.15
CA ILE A 119 -15.87 2.72 -15.40
C ILE A 119 -16.52 3.42 -14.19
N GLU A 120 -17.50 2.79 -13.53
CA GLU A 120 -18.15 3.36 -12.35
C GLU A 120 -17.23 3.46 -11.12
N ASN A 121 -16.11 2.72 -11.08
CA ASN A 121 -15.32 2.54 -9.86
C ASN A 121 -13.83 2.91 -9.98
N TRP A 122 -13.29 3.07 -11.19
CA TRP A 122 -11.86 3.30 -11.41
C TRP A 122 -11.31 4.63 -10.86
N SER A 123 -12.19 5.61 -10.63
CA SER A 123 -11.89 6.94 -10.09
C SER A 123 -12.24 7.05 -8.60
N SER A 124 -12.59 5.94 -7.95
CA SER A 124 -13.02 5.93 -6.56
C SER A 124 -11.96 6.56 -5.65
N PRO A 125 -12.34 7.42 -4.68
CA PRO A 125 -11.39 7.93 -3.68
C PRO A 125 -10.83 6.81 -2.78
N ASP A 126 -11.51 5.66 -2.74
CA ASP A 126 -11.09 4.49 -1.99
C ASP A 126 -10.02 3.69 -2.75
N ARG A 127 -8.80 3.68 -2.20
CA ARG A 127 -7.65 2.99 -2.81
C ARG A 127 -7.89 1.48 -2.99
N LYS A 128 -8.61 0.82 -2.08
CA LYS A 128 -8.86 -0.62 -2.19
C LYS A 128 -9.82 -0.92 -3.33
N ILE A 129 -10.84 -0.08 -3.52
CA ILE A 129 -11.74 -0.19 -4.68
C ILE A 129 -10.92 -0.06 -5.96
N ARG A 130 -10.05 0.95 -6.08
CA ARG A 130 -9.18 1.11 -7.25
C ARG A 130 -8.27 -0.10 -7.48
N GLN A 131 -7.64 -0.63 -6.42
CA GLN A 131 -6.83 -1.84 -6.51
C GLN A 131 -7.64 -3.04 -7.03
N THR A 132 -8.86 -3.24 -6.54
CA THR A 132 -9.73 -4.31 -7.01
C THR A 132 -10.13 -4.09 -8.47
N VAL A 133 -10.42 -2.84 -8.87
CA VAL A 133 -10.68 -2.48 -10.27
C VAL A 133 -9.47 -2.76 -11.18
N SER A 134 -8.25 -2.42 -10.77
CA SER A 134 -7.04 -2.79 -11.50
C SER A 134 -6.91 -4.31 -11.66
N HIS A 135 -7.29 -5.10 -10.65
CA HIS A 135 -7.31 -6.57 -10.78
C HIS A 135 -8.37 -7.05 -11.77
N LEU A 136 -9.56 -6.42 -11.81
CA LEU A 136 -10.59 -6.71 -12.81
C LEU A 136 -10.06 -6.44 -14.22
N ILE A 137 -9.46 -5.27 -14.45
CA ILE A 137 -8.83 -4.90 -15.73
C ILE A 137 -7.77 -5.94 -16.12
N LYS A 138 -6.88 -6.32 -15.19
CA LYS A 138 -5.83 -7.32 -15.43
C LYS A 138 -6.38 -8.69 -15.83
N LYS A 139 -7.50 -9.11 -15.23
CA LYS A 139 -8.17 -10.39 -15.54
C LYS A 139 -9.04 -10.34 -16.80
N SER A 140 -9.48 -9.16 -17.21
CA SER A 140 -10.30 -8.97 -18.41
C SER A 140 -9.53 -9.28 -19.70
N ASN A 141 -10.22 -9.30 -20.84
CA ASN A 141 -9.58 -9.43 -22.14
C ASN A 141 -8.52 -8.32 -22.34
N PRO A 142 -7.27 -8.64 -22.72
CA PRO A 142 -6.22 -7.63 -22.87
C PRO A 142 -6.61 -6.45 -23.78
N GLY A 143 -7.32 -6.67 -24.88
CA GLY A 143 -7.74 -5.60 -25.79
C GLY A 143 -8.67 -4.58 -25.14
N PHE A 144 -9.36 -4.96 -24.05
CA PHE A 144 -10.26 -4.09 -23.34
C PHE A 144 -9.55 -2.87 -22.70
N SER A 145 -8.31 -3.05 -22.22
CA SER A 145 -7.52 -1.94 -21.67
C SER A 145 -7.29 -0.82 -22.68
N LEU A 146 -7.16 -1.16 -23.97
CA LEU A 146 -6.94 -0.18 -25.04
C LEU A 146 -8.21 0.62 -25.32
N ILE A 147 -9.37 -0.03 -25.29
CA ILE A 147 -10.68 0.60 -25.50
C ILE A 147 -11.01 1.57 -24.35
N LEU A 148 -10.65 1.22 -23.12
CA LEU A 148 -10.88 2.05 -21.94
C LEU A 148 -10.11 3.38 -21.93
N VAL A 149 -9.08 3.53 -22.77
CA VAL A 149 -8.32 4.79 -22.84
C VAL A 149 -9.21 5.93 -23.29
N ASP A 150 -10.10 5.68 -24.25
CA ASP A 150 -10.99 6.68 -24.83
C ASP A 150 -12.11 7.13 -23.87
N THR A 151 -12.31 6.40 -22.77
CA THR A 151 -13.34 6.71 -21.76
C THR A 151 -12.76 7.37 -20.51
N LEU A 152 -11.44 7.59 -20.44
CA LEU A 152 -10.76 8.16 -19.25
C LEU A 152 -11.31 9.54 -18.87
N ASP A 153 -11.77 9.66 -17.62
CA ASP A 153 -12.38 10.88 -17.08
C ASP A 153 -11.48 11.65 -16.11
N SER A 154 -10.37 11.05 -15.65
CA SER A 154 -9.56 11.62 -14.58
C SER A 154 -8.14 11.03 -14.53
N ALA A 155 -7.24 11.73 -13.81
CA ALA A 155 -5.90 11.20 -13.51
C ALA A 155 -5.96 9.93 -12.65
N THR A 156 -6.94 9.82 -11.76
CA THR A 156 -7.15 8.64 -10.91
C THR A 156 -7.55 7.42 -11.74
N ALA A 157 -8.51 7.57 -12.67
CA ALA A 157 -8.86 6.52 -13.63
C ALA A 157 -7.63 6.06 -14.43
N ALA A 158 -6.84 7.01 -14.94
CA ALA A 158 -5.64 6.71 -15.73
C ALA A 158 -4.62 5.89 -14.94
N ILE A 159 -4.37 6.20 -13.67
CA ILE A 159 -3.50 5.37 -12.80
C ILE A 159 -4.10 3.98 -12.57
N THR A 160 -5.41 3.89 -12.28
CA THR A 160 -6.09 2.59 -12.08
C THR A 160 -5.99 1.70 -13.32
N LEU A 161 -6.17 2.27 -14.50
CA LEU A 161 -5.99 1.59 -15.78
C LEU A 161 -4.53 1.16 -15.97
N ALA A 162 -3.56 2.05 -15.74
CA ALA A 162 -2.13 1.72 -15.85
C ALA A 162 -1.75 0.51 -14.96
N TRP A 163 -2.22 0.48 -13.71
CA TRP A 163 -2.03 -0.65 -12.79
C TRP A 163 -2.75 -1.94 -13.22
N GLY A 164 -3.86 -1.82 -13.94
CA GLY A 164 -4.56 -2.97 -14.51
C GLY A 164 -3.87 -3.52 -15.76
N SER A 165 -3.16 -2.67 -16.50
CA SER A 165 -2.62 -2.99 -17.82
C SER A 165 -1.13 -3.32 -17.82
N TYR A 166 -0.33 -2.94 -16.82
CA TYR A 166 1.15 -3.03 -16.86
C TYR A 166 1.74 -4.43 -17.18
N VAL A 167 0.97 -5.51 -16.97
CA VAL A 167 1.42 -6.87 -17.34
C VAL A 167 1.19 -7.14 -18.82
N ASN A 168 0.01 -6.78 -19.34
CA ASN A 168 -0.42 -7.14 -20.69
C ASN A 168 -0.04 -6.05 -21.72
N HIS A 169 0.02 -4.78 -21.29
CA HIS A 169 0.31 -3.58 -22.08
C HIS A 169 1.22 -2.63 -21.27
N PRO A 170 2.49 -2.99 -21.03
CA PRO A 170 3.41 -2.17 -20.24
C PRO A 170 3.70 -0.80 -20.85
N GLU A 171 3.72 -0.68 -22.19
CA GLU A 171 3.90 0.61 -22.88
C GLU A 171 2.71 1.56 -22.67
N LEU A 172 1.48 1.03 -22.71
CA LEU A 172 0.27 1.81 -22.35
C LEU A 172 0.38 2.32 -20.91
N ALA A 173 0.81 1.47 -19.98
CA ALA A 173 1.00 1.89 -18.60
C ALA A 173 2.02 3.04 -18.50
N ALA A 174 3.17 2.94 -19.19
CA ALA A 174 4.17 4.02 -19.24
C ALA A 174 3.61 5.33 -19.81
N ASP A 175 2.83 5.28 -20.89
CA ASP A 175 2.21 6.46 -21.49
C ASP A 175 1.20 7.12 -20.56
N LEU A 176 0.39 6.32 -19.85
CA LEU A 176 -0.55 6.82 -18.85
C LEU A 176 0.19 7.46 -17.66
N LEU A 177 1.32 6.90 -17.22
CA LEU A 177 2.15 7.50 -16.17
C LEU A 177 2.65 8.88 -16.58
N LYS A 178 3.23 9.01 -17.77
CA LYS A 178 3.70 10.30 -18.32
C LYS A 178 2.55 11.31 -18.40
N SER A 179 1.42 10.86 -18.94
CA SER A 179 0.20 11.67 -19.08
C SER A 179 -0.32 12.20 -17.74
N VAL A 180 -0.28 11.38 -16.68
CA VAL A 180 -0.69 11.78 -15.33
C VAL A 180 0.32 12.71 -14.68
N LEU A 181 1.62 12.38 -14.73
CA LEU A 181 2.69 13.19 -14.13
C LEU A 181 2.73 14.60 -14.69
N ALA A 182 2.42 14.78 -15.99
CA ALA A 182 2.40 16.09 -16.64
C ALA A 182 1.28 17.03 -16.16
N ARG A 183 0.22 16.51 -15.52
CA ARG A 183 -0.99 17.28 -15.20
C ARG A 183 -1.40 17.29 -13.72
N THR A 184 -0.82 16.42 -12.90
CA THR A 184 -1.27 16.23 -11.52
C THR A 184 -0.45 17.03 -10.53
N ASP A 185 -1.14 17.71 -9.60
CA ASP A 185 -0.51 18.33 -8.43
C ASP A 185 -0.52 17.40 -7.20
N SER A 186 -1.24 16.28 -7.27
CA SER A 186 -1.38 15.36 -6.13
C SER A 186 -0.10 14.55 -5.90
N ASN A 187 0.52 14.74 -4.74
CA ASN A 187 1.67 13.94 -4.29
C ASN A 187 1.32 12.44 -4.17
N GLU A 188 0.06 12.11 -3.88
CA GLU A 188 -0.40 10.72 -3.81
C GLU A 188 -0.40 10.06 -5.20
N LEU A 189 -0.92 10.77 -6.21
CA LEU A 189 -0.90 10.27 -7.60
C LEU A 189 0.52 10.22 -8.15
N LYS A 190 1.37 11.22 -7.86
CA LYS A 190 2.80 11.18 -8.20
C LYS A 190 3.49 9.95 -7.58
N THR A 191 3.18 9.65 -6.32
CA THR A 191 3.71 8.48 -5.61
C THR A 191 3.26 7.18 -6.28
N ASP A 192 1.98 7.05 -6.63
CA ASP A 192 1.46 5.88 -7.33
C ASP A 192 2.10 5.72 -8.72
N CYS A 193 2.37 6.82 -9.43
CA CYS A 193 3.08 6.80 -10.71
C CYS A 193 4.52 6.30 -10.56
N VAL A 194 5.29 6.85 -9.61
CA VAL A 194 6.68 6.47 -9.38
C VAL A 194 6.78 5.01 -8.96
N ARG A 195 5.87 4.51 -8.14
CA ARG A 195 5.83 3.09 -7.75
C ARG A 195 5.50 2.17 -8.92
N LEU A 196 4.55 2.54 -9.77
CA LEU A 196 4.27 1.75 -10.98
C LEU A 196 5.45 1.80 -11.95
N PHE A 197 6.17 2.92 -12.04
CA PHE A 197 7.41 3.00 -12.81
C PHE A 197 8.48 2.03 -12.27
N GLN A 198 8.69 1.94 -10.94
CA GLN A 198 9.58 0.93 -10.35
C GLN A 198 9.17 -0.52 -10.73
N ILE A 199 7.87 -0.81 -10.80
CA ILE A 199 7.37 -2.12 -11.29
C ILE A 199 7.68 -2.32 -12.78
N LEU A 200 7.51 -1.28 -13.61
CA LEU A 200 7.85 -1.32 -15.03
C LEU A 200 9.35 -1.51 -15.25
N LEU A 201 10.20 -0.94 -14.39
CA LEU A 201 11.66 -1.11 -14.41
C LEU A 201 12.15 -2.53 -14.08
N GLY A 202 11.27 -3.40 -13.58
CA GLY A 202 11.61 -4.77 -13.20
C GLY A 202 11.34 -5.13 -11.74
N ASP A 203 10.61 -4.30 -10.99
CA ASP A 203 10.35 -4.45 -9.54
C ASP A 203 11.65 -4.39 -8.71
N VAL A 204 11.53 -4.18 -7.40
CA VAL A 204 12.67 -4.05 -6.47
C VAL A 204 13.09 -5.40 -5.88
N MET A 205 14.28 -5.44 -5.27
CA MET A 205 14.87 -6.60 -4.60
C MET A 205 15.34 -7.69 -5.57
N ALA A 206 16.47 -7.43 -6.24
CA ALA A 206 17.21 -8.47 -6.93
C ALA A 206 17.75 -9.49 -5.91
N LYS A 207 17.64 -10.79 -6.25
CA LYS A 207 18.01 -11.88 -5.33
C LYS A 207 19.49 -11.85 -4.91
N ASP A 208 20.36 -11.39 -5.81
CA ASP A 208 21.79 -11.23 -5.58
C ASP A 208 22.15 -10.00 -4.72
N ALA A 209 21.19 -9.09 -4.48
CA ALA A 209 21.34 -7.92 -3.63
C ALA A 209 20.71 -8.09 -2.24
N GLU A 210 20.16 -9.26 -1.91
CA GLU A 210 19.53 -9.53 -0.61
C GLU A 210 20.53 -9.31 0.54
N ASN A 211 20.09 -8.65 1.61
CA ASN A 211 20.91 -8.25 2.76
C ASN A 211 22.05 -7.26 2.43
N THR A 212 21.97 -6.55 1.30
CA THR A 212 22.91 -5.47 0.95
C THR A 212 22.24 -4.11 0.99
N VAL A 213 23.04 -3.04 1.00
CA VAL A 213 22.51 -1.67 0.87
C VAL A 213 21.76 -1.43 -0.46
N TRP A 214 21.97 -2.30 -1.45
CA TRP A 214 21.35 -2.23 -2.77
C TRP A 214 20.03 -3.00 -2.86
N GLU A 215 19.62 -3.72 -1.82
CA GLU A 215 18.40 -4.53 -1.82
C GLU A 215 17.17 -3.70 -2.22
N GLY A 216 17.06 -2.48 -1.69
CA GLY A 216 15.97 -1.56 -2.00
C GLY A 216 16.08 -0.83 -3.34
N TYR A 217 17.19 -0.98 -4.09
CA TYR A 217 17.48 -0.20 -5.30
C TYR A 217 17.78 -1.08 -6.52
N SER A 218 17.89 -2.39 -6.34
CA SER A 218 18.20 -3.34 -7.40
C SER A 218 16.93 -3.83 -8.11
N LYS A 219 17.00 -3.93 -9.45
CA LYS A 219 15.91 -4.42 -10.31
C LYS A 219 15.81 -5.94 -10.18
N ARG A 220 14.64 -6.48 -9.79
CA ARG A 220 14.41 -7.93 -9.64
C ARG A 220 14.45 -8.68 -10.98
N GLY A 221 13.98 -8.04 -12.03
CA GLY A 221 13.99 -8.56 -13.40
C GLY A 221 14.34 -7.48 -14.41
N PRO A 222 14.32 -7.82 -15.72
CA PRO A 222 14.50 -6.84 -16.77
C PRO A 222 13.32 -5.84 -16.80
N SER A 223 13.56 -4.68 -17.41
CA SER A 223 12.52 -3.70 -17.70
C SER A 223 11.41 -4.32 -18.56
N LYS A 224 10.17 -3.96 -18.26
CA LYS A 224 8.96 -4.40 -18.98
C LYS A 224 8.65 -3.52 -20.19
N ILE A 225 9.33 -2.39 -20.31
CA ILE A 225 9.14 -1.40 -21.37
C ILE A 225 10.43 -1.23 -22.18
N PRO A 226 10.35 -0.79 -23.44
CA PRO A 226 11.52 -0.41 -24.22
C PRO A 226 12.31 0.71 -23.54
N GLN A 227 13.62 0.76 -23.79
CA GLN A 227 14.52 1.77 -23.21
C GLN A 227 14.06 3.21 -23.48
N GLU A 228 13.56 3.49 -24.69
CA GLU A 228 13.00 4.81 -25.04
C GLU A 228 11.88 5.25 -24.08
N LYS A 229 10.93 4.34 -23.80
CA LYS A 229 9.84 4.62 -22.84
C LYS A 229 10.34 4.73 -21.41
N GLU A 230 11.37 3.96 -21.03
CA GLU A 230 12.01 4.07 -19.72
C GLU A 230 12.61 5.47 -19.53
N GLU A 231 13.34 5.99 -20.53
CA GLU A 231 13.94 7.32 -20.53
C GLU A 231 12.89 8.44 -20.50
N GLU A 232 11.79 8.31 -21.25
CA GLU A 232 10.69 9.29 -21.24
C GLU A 232 10.00 9.42 -19.88
N VAL A 233 9.66 8.28 -19.25
CA VAL A 233 9.03 8.29 -17.93
C VAL A 233 10.03 8.74 -16.88
N PHE A 234 11.29 8.31 -16.97
CA PHE A 234 12.36 8.73 -16.08
C PHE A 234 12.56 10.25 -16.11
N ALA A 235 12.57 10.88 -17.29
CA ALA A 235 12.68 12.33 -17.42
C ALA A 235 11.51 13.04 -16.70
N SER A 236 10.30 12.51 -16.82
CA SER A 236 9.12 13.03 -16.11
C SER A 236 9.26 12.91 -14.60
N VAL A 237 9.81 11.80 -14.11
CA VAL A 237 10.06 11.56 -12.67
C VAL A 237 11.19 12.44 -12.14
N LYS A 238 12.29 12.59 -12.90
CA LYS A 238 13.44 13.45 -12.55
C LYS A 238 12.99 14.88 -12.28
N ASN A 239 12.13 15.43 -13.16
CA ASN A 239 11.64 16.80 -13.06
C ASN A 239 10.75 17.08 -11.85
N LEU A 240 10.30 16.05 -11.12
CA LEU A 240 9.55 16.24 -9.87
C LEU A 240 10.47 16.58 -8.70
N PHE A 241 11.74 16.21 -8.76
CA PHE A 241 12.62 16.18 -7.59
C PHE A 241 13.40 17.49 -7.39
N PRO A 242 13.48 18.02 -6.16
CA PRO A 242 12.77 17.61 -4.95
C PRO A 242 11.32 18.11 -4.93
N THR A 243 10.43 17.31 -4.35
CA THR A 243 8.99 17.63 -4.30
C THR A 243 8.57 18.37 -3.03
N GLY A 244 9.42 18.35 -1.99
CA GLY A 244 9.07 18.83 -0.65
C GLY A 244 8.16 17.87 0.12
N ASN A 245 7.82 16.71 -0.46
CA ASN A 245 7.13 15.62 0.21
C ASN A 245 8.10 14.47 0.45
N GLN A 246 8.51 14.29 1.70
CA GLN A 246 9.53 13.31 2.09
C GLN A 246 9.25 11.88 1.57
N ASN A 247 7.99 11.43 1.65
CA ASN A 247 7.65 10.07 1.20
C ASN A 247 7.77 9.92 -0.32
N LEU A 248 7.35 10.94 -1.08
CA LEU A 248 7.47 10.94 -2.53
C LEU A 248 8.94 11.05 -2.95
N ASP A 249 9.72 11.90 -2.29
CA ASP A 249 11.16 12.05 -2.55
C ASP A 249 11.92 10.74 -2.29
N TYR A 250 11.55 9.95 -1.28
CA TYR A 250 12.12 8.61 -1.08
C TYR A 250 11.80 7.64 -2.21
N GLU A 251 10.58 7.68 -2.75
CA GLU A 251 10.19 6.83 -3.88
C GLU A 251 10.90 7.25 -5.18
N ILE A 252 11.09 8.56 -5.39
CA ILE A 252 11.83 9.10 -6.54
C ILE A 252 13.31 8.73 -6.45
N ALA A 253 13.94 8.93 -5.28
CA ALA A 253 15.33 8.54 -5.06
C ALA A 253 15.56 7.04 -5.28
N ARG A 254 14.57 6.20 -4.91
CA ARG A 254 14.62 4.76 -5.24
C ARG A 254 14.62 4.51 -6.74
N ALA A 255 13.74 5.18 -7.49
CA ALA A 255 13.68 5.07 -8.94
C ALA A 255 15.02 5.52 -9.59
N PHE A 256 15.65 6.58 -9.09
CA PHE A 256 16.98 7.01 -9.53
C PHE A 256 18.04 5.92 -9.37
N GLY A 257 18.06 5.26 -8.20
CA GLY A 257 18.94 4.12 -7.94
C GLY A 257 18.68 2.93 -8.87
N MET A 258 17.41 2.63 -9.15
CA MET A 258 17.03 1.53 -10.05
C MET A 258 17.47 1.77 -11.51
N VAL A 259 17.37 3.01 -11.99
CA VAL A 259 17.83 3.39 -13.33
C VAL A 259 19.36 3.48 -13.40
N ARG A 260 20.05 3.54 -12.25
CA ARG A 260 21.50 3.78 -12.14
C ARG A 260 21.87 5.08 -12.87
N SER A 261 21.16 6.15 -12.55
CA SER A 261 21.42 7.45 -13.16
C SER A 261 22.72 8.04 -12.64
N ASP A 262 23.64 8.32 -13.55
CA ASP A 262 24.94 8.95 -13.26
C ASP A 262 24.87 10.49 -13.40
N ASP A 263 23.66 11.05 -13.38
CA ASP A 263 23.40 12.46 -13.60
C ASP A 263 23.92 13.33 -12.43
N PRO A 264 24.90 14.23 -12.66
CA PRO A 264 25.46 15.06 -11.61
C PRO A 264 24.43 15.98 -10.92
N GLU A 265 23.39 16.43 -11.63
CA GLU A 265 22.35 17.30 -11.06
C GLU A 265 21.49 16.56 -10.03
N ILE A 266 21.25 15.27 -10.27
CA ILE A 266 20.52 14.40 -9.34
C ILE A 266 21.36 14.22 -8.07
N LEU A 267 22.65 13.93 -8.21
CA LEU A 267 23.56 13.78 -7.08
C LEU A 267 23.62 15.06 -6.24
N GLU A 268 23.76 16.22 -6.89
CA GLU A 268 23.75 17.50 -6.19
C GLU A 268 22.41 17.74 -5.44
N SER A 269 21.28 17.48 -6.09
CA SER A 269 19.96 17.63 -5.49
C SER A 269 19.75 16.70 -4.29
N LEU A 270 20.26 15.46 -4.35
CA LEU A 270 20.20 14.50 -3.26
C LEU A 270 21.01 14.97 -2.04
N THR A 271 22.19 15.58 -2.25
CA THR A 271 23.00 16.08 -1.13
C THR A 271 22.34 17.20 -0.34
N ARG A 272 21.45 17.98 -0.98
CA ARG A 272 20.73 19.10 -0.35
C ARG A 272 19.57 18.66 0.54
N LEU A 273 19.11 17.41 0.46
CA LEU A 273 18.04 16.85 1.30
C LEU A 273 18.54 16.28 2.64
N VAL A 274 19.85 16.15 2.82
CA VAL A 274 20.48 15.51 4.00
C VAL A 274 20.82 16.54 5.11
N VAL A 275 20.30 17.77 5.01
CA VAL A 275 20.47 18.85 6.01
C VAL A 275 19.12 19.19 6.63
#